data_AF-A0A939XI72-F1
#
_entry.id   AF-A0A939XI72-F1
#
_cell.length_a   1.000
_cell.length_b   1.000
_cell.length_c   1.000
_cell.angle_alpha   90.00
_cell.angle_beta   90.00
_cell.angle_gamma   90.00
#
_symmetry.space_group_name_H-M   'P 1'
#
loop_
_entity.id
_entity.type
_entity.pdbx_description
1 polymer ?
#
loop_
_entity_poly.entity_id
_entity_poly.type
_entity_poly.pdbx_seq_one_letter_code
_entity_poly.pdbx_strand_id
1 'polypeptide(L)'
;CKKLTNIDVSSFNTDNVTNMKRMFFLCVNLTSLDVSGFNTEKVTRMSDMFAFCYNLTSLDVSGFNTENVTNMWSMFKYCENLKTIYVGDGWNTSKVIFSEYMFNNCPNLVGGKGTKYDENHTNASYAHIDGGKENPGYFTKK
;
A
#
# COMPACT_ATOMS: atom_id res chain seq x y z
N CYS A 1 -4.81 2.27 15.71
CA CYS A 1 -4.57 1.02 16.46
C CYS A 1 -3.25 1.09 17.26
N LYS A 2 -3.07 2.09 18.14
CA LYS A 2 -1.73 2.46 18.66
C LYS A 2 -1.04 1.41 19.53
N LYS A 3 -1.76 0.48 20.16
CA LYS A 3 -1.17 -0.59 21.00
C LYS A 3 -1.16 -1.96 20.32
N LEU A 4 -1.72 -2.07 19.13
CA LEU A 4 -1.92 -3.33 18.43
C LEU A 4 -0.59 -3.76 17.80
N THR A 5 -0.07 -4.91 18.22
CA THR A 5 1.18 -5.50 17.71
C THR A 5 0.94 -6.60 16.69
N ASN A 6 -0.24 -7.23 16.75
CA ASN A 6 -0.69 -8.25 15.81
C ASN A 6 -2.22 -8.19 15.67
N ILE A 7 -2.75 -8.62 14.52
CA ILE A 7 -4.17 -8.80 14.27
C ILE A 7 -4.37 -9.94 13.28
N ASP A 8 -5.32 -10.82 13.58
CA ASP A 8 -5.80 -11.81 12.62
C ASP A 8 -7.05 -11.26 11.91
N VAL A 9 -6.96 -11.09 10.60
CA VAL A 9 -8.06 -10.62 9.73
C VAL A 9 -8.48 -11.68 8.71
N SER A 10 -8.01 -12.92 8.85
CA SER A 10 -8.29 -14.02 7.91
C SER A 10 -9.77 -14.36 7.78
N SER A 11 -10.56 -14.06 8.81
CA SER A 11 -12.01 -14.30 8.84
C SER A 11 -12.85 -13.15 8.27
N PHE A 12 -12.22 -12.07 7.81
CA PHE A 12 -12.97 -10.89 7.35
C PHE A 12 -13.57 -11.16 5.95
N ASN A 13 -14.89 -11.16 5.86
CA ASN A 13 -15.56 -11.11 4.56
C ASN A 13 -15.50 -9.68 4.00
N THR A 14 -14.82 -9.52 2.87
CA THR A 14 -14.61 -8.23 2.21
C THR A 14 -15.30 -8.12 0.83
N ASP A 15 -16.09 -9.13 0.42
CA ASP A 15 -16.66 -9.27 -0.93
C ASP A 15 -17.56 -8.11 -1.39
N ASN A 16 -18.11 -7.35 -0.44
CA ASN A 16 -19.02 -6.24 -0.71
C ASN A 16 -18.48 -4.89 -0.20
N VAL A 17 -17.25 -4.86 0.29
CA VAL A 17 -16.65 -3.62 0.80
C VAL A 17 -16.28 -2.72 -0.38
N THR A 18 -16.80 -1.50 -0.37
CA THR A 18 -16.49 -0.48 -1.38
C THR A 18 -15.52 0.59 -0.86
N ASN A 19 -15.30 0.64 0.45
CA ASN A 19 -14.52 1.66 1.13
C ASN A 19 -13.67 1.02 2.24
N MET A 20 -12.36 0.99 2.02
CA MET A 20 -11.35 0.48 2.97
C MET A 20 -10.50 1.63 3.56
N LYS A 21 -11.00 2.87 3.52
CA LYS A 21 -10.28 4.03 4.05
C LYS A 21 -9.91 3.80 5.51
N ARG A 22 -8.66 4.10 5.85
CA ARG A 22 -8.13 4.08 7.23
C ARG A 22 -8.24 2.75 7.98
N MET A 23 -8.43 1.63 7.29
CA MET A 23 -8.65 0.33 7.93
C MET A 23 -7.54 -0.05 8.93
N PHE A 24 -6.28 0.23 8.61
CA PHE A 24 -5.12 0.02 9.48
C PHE A 24 -4.42 1.33 9.87
N PHE A 25 -5.13 2.45 9.83
CA PHE A 25 -4.58 3.77 10.15
C PHE A 25 -4.03 3.84 11.59
N LEU A 26 -2.81 4.37 11.74
CA LEU A 26 -2.11 4.48 13.03
C LEU A 26 -1.98 3.13 13.74
N CYS A 27 -1.77 2.04 13.01
CA CYS A 27 -1.30 0.75 13.55
C CYS A 27 0.22 0.82 13.79
N VAL A 28 0.65 1.79 14.61
CA VAL A 28 2.06 2.17 14.79
C VAL A 28 2.97 1.03 15.23
N ASN A 29 2.42 0.06 15.98
CA ASN A 29 3.16 -1.05 16.57
C ASN A 29 3.04 -2.36 15.79
N LEU A 30 2.31 -2.37 14.66
CA LEU A 30 2.13 -3.55 13.84
C LEU A 30 3.41 -3.82 13.05
N THR A 31 4.00 -5.01 13.23
CA THR A 31 5.25 -5.42 12.57
C THR A 31 5.03 -6.29 11.34
N SER A 32 3.89 -6.97 11.30
CA SER A 32 3.41 -7.80 10.18
C SER A 32 1.90 -7.68 10.05
N LEU A 33 1.39 -7.81 8.84
CA LEU A 33 -0.04 -7.82 8.55
C LEU A 33 -0.30 -8.74 7.35
N ASP A 34 -1.13 -9.74 7.55
CA ASP A 34 -1.61 -10.60 6.47
C ASP A 34 -2.96 -10.10 5.97
N VAL A 35 -3.02 -9.70 4.70
CA VAL A 35 -4.25 -9.28 4.00
C VAL A 35 -4.53 -10.15 2.78
N SER A 36 -3.94 -11.33 2.68
CA SER A 36 -4.08 -12.19 1.48
C SER A 36 -5.52 -12.66 1.24
N GLY A 37 -6.35 -12.66 2.29
CA GLY A 37 -7.77 -13.03 2.21
C GLY A 37 -8.71 -11.90 1.76
N PHE A 38 -8.20 -10.70 1.48
CA PHE A 38 -9.06 -9.57 1.12
C PHE A 38 -9.48 -9.62 -0.34
N ASN A 39 -10.79 -9.58 -0.58
CA ASN A 39 -11.37 -9.30 -1.88
C ASN A 39 -11.55 -7.77 -2.03
N THR A 40 -10.84 -7.18 -2.99
CA THR A 40 -10.86 -5.73 -3.23
C THR A 40 -11.52 -5.32 -4.55
N GLU A 41 -12.13 -6.24 -5.30
CA GLU A 41 -12.68 -6.00 -6.65
C GLU A 41 -13.69 -4.84 -6.69
N LYS A 42 -14.49 -4.65 -5.63
CA LYS A 42 -15.50 -3.59 -5.52
C LYS A 42 -15.00 -2.33 -4.81
N VAL A 43 -13.76 -2.32 -4.32
CA VAL A 43 -13.24 -1.21 -3.54
C VAL A 43 -12.95 -0.02 -4.46
N THR A 44 -13.47 1.14 -4.07
CA THR A 44 -13.25 2.40 -4.79
C THR A 44 -12.35 3.39 -4.02
N ARG A 45 -12.16 3.14 -2.72
CA ARG A 45 -11.50 4.07 -1.79
C ARG A 45 -10.57 3.32 -0.82
N MET A 46 -9.28 3.64 -0.86
CA MET A 46 -8.21 3.08 -0.02
C MET A 46 -7.35 4.16 0.67
N SER A 47 -7.83 5.41 0.74
CA SER A 47 -7.07 6.50 1.36
C SER A 47 -6.66 6.19 2.80
N ASP A 48 -5.43 6.54 3.15
CA ASP A 48 -4.83 6.35 4.47
C ASP A 48 -4.86 4.88 4.99
N MET A 49 -5.12 3.87 4.14
CA MET A 49 -5.40 2.49 4.60
C MET A 49 -4.29 1.94 5.50
N PHE A 50 -3.02 2.20 5.17
CA PHE A 50 -1.85 1.78 5.93
C PHE A 50 -1.05 2.97 6.47
N ALA A 51 -1.60 4.18 6.47
CA ALA A 51 -0.83 5.35 6.89
C ALA A 51 -0.45 5.27 8.37
N PHE A 52 0.78 5.71 8.67
CA PHE A 52 1.40 5.71 9.98
C PHE A 52 1.61 4.31 10.59
N CYS A 53 1.72 3.27 9.76
CA CYS A 53 2.18 1.95 10.17
C CYS A 53 3.72 1.91 10.24
N TYR A 54 4.29 2.68 11.18
CA TYR A 54 5.72 2.93 11.27
C TYR A 54 6.59 1.68 11.33
N ASN A 55 6.10 0.60 11.95
CA ASN A 55 6.88 -0.62 12.21
C ASN A 55 6.68 -1.74 11.17
N LEU A 56 5.80 -1.56 10.17
CA LEU A 56 5.70 -2.53 9.09
C LEU A 56 6.98 -2.49 8.27
N THR A 57 7.60 -3.66 8.06
CA THR A 57 8.86 -3.77 7.31
C THR A 57 8.66 -4.22 5.87
N SER A 58 7.62 -5.00 5.63
CA SER A 58 7.14 -5.38 4.32
C SER A 58 5.63 -5.50 4.35
N LEU A 59 4.99 -5.35 3.20
CA LEU A 59 3.55 -5.53 3.07
C LEU A 59 3.26 -6.26 1.77
N ASP A 60 2.51 -7.34 1.86
CA ASP A 60 2.05 -8.10 0.71
C ASP A 60 0.60 -7.77 0.40
N VAL A 61 0.39 -7.07 -0.72
CA VAL A 61 -0.92 -6.76 -1.27
C VAL A 61 -1.08 -7.39 -2.66
N SER A 62 -0.37 -8.50 -2.94
CA SER A 62 -0.37 -9.11 -4.26
C SER A 62 -1.74 -9.62 -4.71
N GLY A 63 -2.64 -9.92 -3.75
CA GLY A 63 -4.03 -10.30 -4.01
C GLY A 63 -4.98 -9.13 -4.28
N PHE A 64 -4.53 -7.88 -4.17
CA PHE A 64 -5.42 -6.73 -4.35
C PHE A 64 -5.70 -6.50 -5.85
N ASN A 65 -6.98 -6.45 -6.20
CA ASN A 65 -7.46 -5.83 -7.43
C ASN A 65 -7.78 -4.35 -7.15
N THR A 66 -7.06 -3.42 -7.78
CA THR A 66 -7.25 -1.98 -7.59
C THR A 66 -7.85 -1.27 -8.81
N GLU A 67 -8.34 -2.00 -9.81
CA GLU A 67 -8.80 -1.45 -11.09
C GLU A 67 -9.97 -0.44 -10.97
N ASN A 68 -10.71 -0.49 -9.86
CA ASN A 68 -11.84 0.38 -9.56
C ASN A 68 -11.53 1.47 -8.53
N VAL A 69 -10.31 1.47 -7.97
CA VAL A 69 -9.91 2.42 -6.94
C VAL A 69 -9.65 3.79 -7.55
N THR A 70 -10.30 4.81 -7.00
CA THR A 70 -10.17 6.21 -7.44
C THR A 70 -9.42 7.08 -6.43
N ASN A 71 -9.27 6.60 -5.20
CA ASN A 71 -8.65 7.35 -4.11
C ASN A 71 -7.71 6.48 -3.29
N MET A 72 -6.41 6.79 -3.38
CA MET A 72 -5.32 6.21 -2.60
C MET A 72 -4.49 7.30 -1.91
N TRP A 73 -5.10 8.45 -1.60
CA TRP A 73 -4.46 9.55 -0.89
C TRP A 73 -3.76 9.04 0.38
N SER A 74 -2.47 9.36 0.53
CA SER A 74 -1.65 8.99 1.70
C SER A 74 -1.66 7.50 2.08
N MET A 75 -1.94 6.57 1.16
CA MET A 75 -2.17 5.15 1.48
C MET A 75 -1.08 4.51 2.35
N PHE A 76 0.19 4.85 2.12
CA PHE A 76 1.36 4.35 2.86
C PHE A 76 2.12 5.46 3.60
N LYS A 77 1.53 6.65 3.76
CA LYS A 77 2.22 7.81 4.34
C LYS A 77 2.79 7.49 5.73
N TYR A 78 4.03 7.91 6.01
CA TYR A 78 4.73 7.65 7.28
C TYR A 78 4.92 6.16 7.62
N CYS A 79 5.00 5.28 6.63
CA CYS A 79 5.47 3.90 6.83
C CYS A 79 6.99 3.85 6.83
N GLU A 80 7.62 4.43 7.86
CA GLU A 80 9.05 4.72 7.87
C GLU A 80 9.96 3.50 7.74
N ASN A 81 9.59 2.34 8.32
CA ASN A 81 10.36 1.11 8.21
C ASN A 81 9.98 0.22 7.03
N LEU A 82 9.00 0.63 6.21
CA LEU A 82 8.51 -0.19 5.11
C LEU A 82 9.54 -0.21 3.98
N LYS A 83 10.11 -1.38 3.73
CA LYS A 83 11.17 -1.59 2.74
C LYS A 83 10.64 -2.08 1.41
N THR A 84 9.61 -2.91 1.45
CA THR A 84 9.11 -3.59 0.25
C THR A 84 7.60 -3.69 0.29
N ILE A 85 6.97 -3.36 -0.82
CA ILE A 85 5.55 -3.59 -1.07
C ILE A 85 5.44 -4.58 -2.23
N TYR A 86 4.80 -5.72 -2.00
CA TYR A 86 4.57 -6.72 -3.02
C TYR A 86 3.20 -6.51 -3.67
N VAL A 87 3.17 -6.55 -4.99
CA VAL A 87 1.95 -6.43 -5.80
C VAL A 87 1.88 -7.54 -6.85
N GLY A 88 0.66 -7.90 -7.23
CA GLY A 88 0.38 -8.87 -8.28
C GLY A 88 -0.23 -8.18 -9.50
N ASP A 89 -0.71 -8.98 -10.46
CA ASP A 89 -1.22 -8.46 -11.73
C ASP A 89 -2.53 -7.64 -11.58
N GLY A 90 -3.23 -7.76 -10.45
CA GLY A 90 -4.43 -6.98 -10.13
C GLY A 90 -4.17 -5.52 -9.72
N TRP A 91 -2.90 -5.16 -9.48
CA TRP A 91 -2.55 -3.80 -9.09
C TRP A 91 -2.54 -2.86 -10.29
N ASN A 92 -3.54 -1.99 -10.36
CA ASN A 92 -3.74 -1.00 -11.42
C ASN A 92 -4.15 0.35 -10.83
N THR A 93 -3.39 1.40 -11.15
CA THR A 93 -3.64 2.78 -10.68
C THR A 93 -4.22 3.71 -11.75
N SER A 94 -4.60 3.20 -12.92
CA SER A 94 -5.05 4.02 -14.06
C SER A 94 -6.32 4.83 -13.80
N LYS A 95 -7.15 4.43 -12.82
CA LYS A 95 -8.35 5.17 -12.40
C LYS A 95 -8.13 6.02 -11.14
N VAL A 96 -6.94 6.01 -10.55
CA VAL A 96 -6.65 6.76 -9.33
C VAL A 96 -6.57 8.25 -9.65
N ILE A 97 -7.48 9.02 -9.03
CA ILE A 97 -7.56 10.48 -9.18
C ILE A 97 -6.81 11.15 -8.03
N PHE A 98 -7.00 10.66 -6.80
CA PHE A 98 -6.39 11.21 -5.60
C PHE A 98 -5.28 10.29 -5.10
N SER A 99 -4.04 10.73 -5.21
CA SER A 99 -2.85 9.95 -4.85
C SER A 99 -1.77 10.77 -4.14
N GLU A 100 -2.13 11.99 -3.74
CA GLU A 100 -1.24 12.90 -3.06
C GLU A 100 -0.70 12.27 -1.77
N TYR A 101 0.60 12.44 -1.56
CA TYR A 101 1.33 11.96 -0.39
C TYR A 101 1.29 10.43 -0.16
N MET A 102 0.92 9.63 -1.16
CA MET A 102 0.79 8.16 -1.06
C MET A 102 1.98 7.50 -0.35
N PHE A 103 3.21 7.89 -0.69
CA PHE A 103 4.47 7.38 -0.12
C PHE A 103 5.23 8.41 0.72
N ASN A 104 4.62 9.53 1.06
CA ASN A 104 5.32 10.60 1.76
C ASN A 104 5.89 10.09 3.10
N ASN A 105 7.16 10.40 3.39
CA ASN A 105 7.90 9.91 4.55
C ASN A 105 8.01 8.37 4.62
N CYS A 106 8.35 7.72 3.50
CA CYS A 106 8.73 6.30 3.44
C CYS A 106 10.21 6.12 3.05
N PRO A 107 11.18 6.66 3.82
CA PRO A 107 12.58 6.77 3.43
C PRO A 107 13.29 5.45 3.14
N ASN A 108 12.78 4.33 3.68
CA ASN A 108 13.38 3.01 3.51
C ASN A 108 12.78 2.20 2.35
N LEU A 109 11.79 2.74 1.63
CA LEU A 109 11.11 2.03 0.55
C LEU A 109 12.06 1.85 -0.65
N VAL A 110 12.13 0.61 -1.14
CA VAL A 110 12.95 0.24 -2.31
C VAL A 110 12.11 -0.65 -3.24
N GLY A 111 12.02 -0.25 -4.50
CA GLY A 111 11.39 -1.03 -5.56
C GLY A 111 12.16 -2.32 -5.87
N GLY A 112 11.49 -3.28 -6.52
CA GLY A 112 12.04 -4.61 -6.78
C GLY A 112 13.29 -4.66 -7.66
N LYS A 113 13.64 -3.56 -8.33
CA LYS A 113 14.86 -3.38 -9.14
C LYS A 113 15.80 -2.33 -8.56
N GLY A 114 15.57 -1.91 -7.31
CA GLY A 114 16.47 -1.05 -6.56
C GLY A 114 16.14 0.45 -6.63
N THR A 115 15.01 0.84 -7.20
CA THR A 115 14.54 2.23 -7.14
C THR A 115 14.33 2.64 -5.68
N LYS A 116 15.14 3.56 -5.19
CA LYS A 116 15.04 4.07 -3.81
C LYS A 116 13.97 5.14 -3.72
N TYR A 117 13.38 5.27 -2.54
CA TYR A 117 12.50 6.39 -2.22
C TYR A 117 13.07 7.74 -2.63
N ASP A 118 12.22 8.56 -3.25
CA ASP A 118 12.45 9.96 -3.60
C ASP A 118 11.28 10.80 -3.08
N GLU A 119 11.61 11.83 -2.30
CA GLU A 119 10.64 12.73 -1.68
C GLU A 119 9.85 13.58 -2.68
N ASN A 120 10.34 13.72 -3.90
CA ASN A 120 9.64 14.42 -5.00
C ASN A 120 8.66 13.49 -5.73
N HIS A 121 8.77 12.17 -5.54
CA HIS A 121 8.00 11.15 -6.22
C HIS A 121 7.19 10.33 -5.21
N THR A 122 6.15 10.95 -4.65
CA THR A 122 5.37 10.36 -3.54
C THR A 122 3.93 10.02 -3.90
N ASN A 123 3.53 10.19 -5.16
CA ASN A 123 2.15 9.95 -5.63
C ASN A 123 2.04 8.65 -6.45
N ALA A 124 0.88 8.41 -7.08
CA ALA A 124 0.62 7.18 -7.82
C ALA A 124 1.50 6.98 -9.06
N SER A 125 2.26 7.99 -9.50
CA SER A 125 3.20 7.83 -10.63
C SER A 125 4.29 6.78 -10.36
N TYR A 126 4.64 6.51 -9.09
CA TYR A 126 5.60 5.47 -8.70
C TYR A 126 4.91 4.22 -8.11
N ALA A 127 3.58 4.19 -8.11
CA ALA A 127 2.78 3.08 -7.60
C ALA A 127 2.58 1.99 -8.65
N HIS A 128 3.68 1.53 -9.22
CA HIS A 128 3.74 0.40 -10.14
C HIS A 128 4.98 -0.46 -9.87
N ILE A 129 5.02 -1.63 -10.50
CA ILE A 129 6.18 -2.54 -10.43
C ILE A 129 7.42 -1.81 -10.93
N ASP A 130 8.49 -1.89 -10.15
CA ASP A 130 9.77 -1.26 -10.44
C ASP A 130 10.40 -1.85 -11.71
N GLY A 131 10.54 -1.03 -12.74
CA GLY A 131 11.29 -1.34 -13.97
C GLY A 131 12.76 -0.96 -13.90
N GLY A 132 13.25 -0.48 -12.75
CA GLY A 132 14.60 0.06 -12.59
C GLY A 132 14.73 1.46 -13.17
N LYS A 133 15.94 1.83 -13.60
CA LYS A 133 16.26 3.21 -14.02
C LYS A 133 15.36 3.76 -15.14
N GLU A 134 14.91 2.91 -16.06
CA GLU A 134 14.09 3.31 -17.22
C GLU A 134 12.62 3.54 -16.86
N ASN A 135 12.13 2.90 -15.79
CA ASN A 135 10.75 3.01 -15.33
C ASN A 135 10.69 2.80 -13.81
N PRO A 136 11.16 3.78 -13.02
CA PRO A 136 11.32 3.63 -11.58
C PRO A 136 9.95 3.48 -10.91
N GLY A 137 9.79 2.46 -10.08
CA GLY A 137 8.59 2.23 -9.28
C GLY A 137 8.95 1.70 -7.91
N TYR A 138 8.01 1.76 -6.96
CA TYR A 138 8.27 1.31 -5.59
C TYR A 138 7.81 -0.11 -5.28
N PHE A 139 7.21 -0.82 -6.24
CA PHE A 139 6.66 -2.14 -5.99
C PHE A 139 7.54 -3.27 -6.53
N THR A 140 7.44 -4.41 -5.85
CA THR A 140 8.07 -5.67 -6.24
C THR A 140 6.99 -6.62 -6.72
N LYS A 141 7.20 -7.25 -7.89
CA LYS A 141 6.27 -8.27 -8.39
C LYS A 141 6.38 -9.54 -7.54
N LYS A 142 5.22 -10.10 -7.19
CA LYS A 142 5.09 -11.42 -6.57
C LYS A 142 4.20 -12.31 -7.43
#